data_AF-A0AAP7FK22-F1
#
_entry.id   AF-A0AAP7FK22-F1
#
_cell.length_a   1.000
_cell.length_b   1.000
_cell.length_c   1.000
_cell.angle_alpha   90.00
_cell.angle_beta   90.00
_cell.angle_gamma   90.00
#
_symmetry.space_group_name_H-M   'P 1'
#
loop_
_entity.id
_entity.type
_entity.pdbx_description
1 polymer ?
#
loop_
_entity_poly.entity_id
_entity_poly.type
_entity_poly.pdbx_seq_one_letter_code
_entity_poly.pdbx_strand_id
1 'polypeptide(L)' 'MPAVPTTAVLYRLNQSVMALGSAVDEIRMSIEHGGDIQTSLKTLEHLRLVESNGQIIADLMSEVVDRLPPIS' A
#
# COMPACT_ATOMS: atom_id res chain seq x y z
N MET A 1 -4.64 4.95 22.21
CA MET A 1 -5.35 4.91 20.91
C MET A 1 -5.60 6.34 20.46
N PRO A 2 -5.46 6.68 19.17
CA PRO A 2 -5.81 8.02 18.70
C PRO A 2 -7.31 8.24 18.98
N ALA A 3 -7.63 9.33 19.68
CA ALA A 3 -9.01 9.62 20.10
C ALA A 3 -9.91 10.06 18.93
N VAL A 4 -9.32 10.40 17.78
CA VAL A 4 -10.04 10.87 16.59
C VAL A 4 -10.21 9.70 15.60
N PRO A 5 -11.45 9.33 15.23
CA PRO A 5 -11.74 8.23 14.30
C PRO A 5 -10.93 8.32 12.99
N THR A 6 -10.70 9.53 12.50
CA THR A 6 -9.90 9.80 11.31
C THR A 6 -8.46 9.32 11.46
N THR A 7 -7.79 9.60 12.57
CA THR A 7 -6.40 9.16 12.81
C THR A 7 -6.29 7.64 12.94
N ALA A 8 -7.29 6.98 13.53
CA ALA A 8 -7.32 5.52 13.60
C ALA A 8 -7.57 4.87 12.22
N VAL A 9 -8.44 5.46 11.40
CA VAL A 9 -8.64 5.03 10.00
C VAL A 9 -7.35 5.21 9.21
N LEU A 10 -6.70 6.35 9.35
CA LEU A 10 -5.45 6.64 8.66
C LEU A 10 -4.34 5.66 9.07
N TYR A 11 -4.17 5.44 10.37
CA TYR A 11 -3.18 4.48 10.85
C TYR A 11 -3.38 3.07 10.27
N ARG A 12 -4.63 2.57 10.22
CA ARG A 12 -4.93 1.26 9.62
C ARG A 12 -4.67 1.25 8.11
N LEU A 13 -5.00 2.32 7.40
CA LEU A 13 -4.77 2.41 5.96
C LEU A 13 -3.28 2.35 5.64
N ASN A 14 -2.44 3.04 6.43
CA ASN A 14 -0.98 2.95 6.31
C ASN A 14 -0.48 1.51 6.55
N GLN A 15 -1.00 0.81 7.57
CA GLN A 15 -0.68 -0.60 7.79
C GLN A 15 -1.09 -1.50 6.61
N SER A 16 -2.24 -1.24 6.00
CA SER A 16 -2.69 -1.98 4.82
C SER A 16 -1.81 -1.75 3.60
N VAL A 17 -1.35 -0.51 3.37
CA VAL A 17 -0.41 -0.19 2.27
C VAL A 17 0.92 -0.94 2.46
N MET A 18 1.49 -0.92 3.67
CA MET A 18 2.72 -1.65 3.96
C MET A 18 2.57 -3.17 3.79
N ALA A 19 1.45 -3.74 4.24
CA ALA A 19 1.18 -5.17 4.07
C ALA A 19 1.03 -5.56 2.58
N LEU A 20 0.39 -4.70 1.78
CA LEU A 20 0.29 -4.90 0.33
C LEU A 20 1.68 -4.86 -0.34
N GLY A 21 2.53 -3.90 0.01
CA GLY A 21 3.92 -3.85 -0.49
C GLY A 21 4.71 -5.11 -0.17
N SER A 22 4.61 -5.60 1.08
CA SER A 22 5.29 -6.85 1.49
C SER A 22 4.78 -8.07 0.71
N ALA A 23 3.46 -8.20 0.54
CA ALA A 23 2.88 -9.30 -0.24
C ALA A 23 3.29 -9.23 -1.71
N VAL A 24 3.42 -8.02 -2.26
CA VAL A 24 3.91 -7.78 -3.61
C VAL A 24 5.34 -8.29 -3.79
N ASP A 25 6.25 -7.94 -2.87
CA ASP A 25 7.64 -8.38 -2.92
C ASP A 25 7.76 -9.91 -2.78
N GLU A 26 6.98 -10.54 -1.90
CA GLU A 26 6.94 -12.00 -1.75
C GLU A 26 6.47 -12.70 -3.03
N ILE A 27 5.44 -12.17 -3.70
CA ILE A 27 4.95 -12.73 -4.96
C ILE A 27 5.99 -12.55 -6.07
N ARG A 28 6.67 -11.40 -6.15
CA ARG A 28 7.79 -11.20 -7.10
C ARG A 28 8.87 -12.25 -6.89
N MET A 29 9.31 -12.46 -5.65
CA MET A 29 10.32 -13.49 -5.35
C MET A 29 9.82 -14.87 -5.77
N SER A 30 8.58 -15.24 -5.44
CA SER A 30 8.00 -16.54 -5.83
C SER A 30 7.97 -16.74 -7.35
N ILE A 31 7.67 -15.68 -8.10
CA ILE A 31 7.69 -15.62 -9.56
C ILE A 31 9.10 -15.79 -10.14
N GLU A 32 10.09 -15.08 -9.61
CA GLU A 32 11.49 -15.19 -10.08
C GLU A 32 12.02 -16.62 -9.94
N HIS A 33 11.48 -17.39 -8.99
CA HIS A 33 11.79 -18.80 -8.78
C HIS A 33 10.84 -19.77 -9.52
N GLY A 34 9.76 -19.28 -10.15
CA GLY A 34 8.73 -20.06 -10.84
C GLY A 34 8.92 -20.10 -12.36
N GLY A 35 8.87 -21.29 -12.97
CA GLY A 35 9.25 -21.49 -14.38
C GLY A 35 8.33 -20.92 -15.47
N ASP A 36 7.14 -20.38 -15.13
CA ASP A 36 6.23 -19.78 -16.14
C ASP A 36 6.46 -18.27 -16.26
N ILE A 37 7.29 -17.90 -17.24
CA ILE A 37 7.70 -16.53 -17.53
C ILE A 37 6.52 -15.61 -17.89
N GLN A 38 5.48 -16.11 -18.57
CA GLN A 38 4.37 -15.26 -19.03
C GLN A 38 3.44 -14.89 -17.89
N THR A 39 3.10 -15.87 -17.04
CA THR A 39 2.32 -15.62 -15.81
C THR A 39 3.10 -14.74 -14.85
N SER A 40 4.41 -14.96 -14.75
CA SER A 40 5.35 -14.15 -13.99
C SER A 40 5.34 -12.66 -14.41
N LEU A 41 5.49 -12.38 -15.70
CA LEU A 41 5.49 -11.01 -16.22
C LEU A 41 4.16 -10.28 -15.96
N LYS A 42 3.01 -10.93 -16.24
CA LYS A 42 1.69 -10.34 -15.97
C LYS A 42 1.47 -10.06 -14.50
N THR A 43 1.91 -10.96 -13.63
CA THR A 43 1.76 -10.76 -12.20
C THR A 43 2.65 -9.62 -11.73
N LEU A 44 3.89 -9.50 -12.22
CA LEU A 44 4.76 -8.34 -11.95
C LEU A 44 4.15 -7.00 -12.39
N GLU A 45 3.43 -6.95 -13.51
CA GLU A 45 2.69 -5.74 -13.91
C GLU A 45 1.57 -5.38 -12.93
N HIS A 46 0.78 -6.36 -12.50
CA HIS A 46 -0.26 -6.14 -11.50
C HIS A 46 0.32 -5.70 -10.15
N LEU A 47 1.44 -6.27 -9.75
CA LEU A 47 2.17 -5.92 -8.54
C LEU A 47 2.64 -4.46 -8.56
N ARG A 48 3.19 -3.98 -9.68
CA ARG A 48 3.58 -2.56 -9.86
C ARG A 48 2.39 -1.61 -9.76
N LEU A 49 1.24 -2.01 -10.30
CA LEU A 49 0.01 -1.22 -10.16
C LEU A 49 -0.46 -1.14 -8.70
N VAL A 50 -0.38 -2.24 -7.96
CA VAL A 50 -0.72 -2.26 -6.51
C VAL A 50 0.22 -1.34 -5.72
N GLU A 51 1.52 -1.40 -5.98
CA GLU A 51 2.53 -0.53 -5.36
C GLU A 51 2.24 0.94 -5.64
N SER A 52 2.04 1.31 -6.92
CA SER A 52 1.72 2.68 -7.32
C SER A 52 0.43 3.18 -6.66
N ASN A 53 -0.61 2.35 -6.59
CA ASN A 53 -1.85 2.71 -5.91
C ASN A 53 -1.64 2.88 -4.41
N GLY A 54 -0.81 2.04 -3.78
CA GLY A 54 -0.43 2.17 -2.38
C GLY A 54 0.23 3.53 -2.08
N GLN A 55 1.15 3.96 -2.95
CA GLN A 55 1.80 5.26 -2.81
C GLN A 55 0.81 6.43 -2.98
N ILE A 56 -0.05 6.39 -4.00
CA ILE A 56 -1.08 7.42 -4.20
C ILE A 56 -1.99 7.54 -2.98
N ILE A 57 -2.39 6.40 -2.39
CA ILE A 57 -3.20 6.40 -1.17
C ILE A 57 -2.44 7.03 -0.02
N ALA A 58 -1.16 6.71 0.18
CA ALA A 58 -0.33 7.30 1.22
C ALA A 58 -0.19 8.83 1.07
N ASP A 59 -0.01 9.31 -0.17
CA ASP A 59 0.10 10.74 -0.46
C ASP A 59 -1.23 11.47 -0.16
N LEU A 60 -2.36 10.92 -0.62
CA LEU A 60 -3.69 11.47 -0.35
C LEU A 60 -4.01 11.49 1.16
N MET A 61 -3.55 10.47 1.90
CA MET A 61 -3.67 10.45 3.34
C MET A 61 -2.88 11.57 4.01
N SER A 62 -1.65 11.82 3.57
CA SER A 62 -0.84 12.93 4.07
C SER A 62 -1.57 14.27 3.84
N GLU A 63 -2.13 14.46 2.64
CA GLU A 63 -2.91 15.65 2.30
C GLU A 63 -4.15 15.80 3.20
N VAL A 64 -4.83 14.69 3.53
CA VAL A 64 -5.96 14.71 4.47
C VAL A 64 -5.51 15.10 5.88
N VAL A 65 -4.37 14.58 6.36
CA VAL A 65 -3.80 14.94 7.67
C VAL A 65 -3.45 16.42 7.73
N ASP A 66 -2.79 16.95 6.69
CA ASP A 66 -2.38 18.35 6.61
C ASP A 66 -3.59 19.32 6.63
N ARG A 67 -4.76 18.84 6.19
CA ARG A 67 -6.02 19.59 6.19
C ARG A 67 -6.85 19.44 7.45
N LEU A 68 -6.48 18.54 8.38
CA LEU A 68 -7.21 18.41 9.63
C LEU A 68 -6.98 19.64 10.51
N PRO A 69 -8.03 20.23 11.10
CA PRO A 69 -7.86 21.33 12.04
C PRO A 69 -7.03 20.87 13.25
N PRO A 70 -6.19 21.75 13.82
CA PRO A 70 -5.37 21.41 14.97
C PRO A 70 -6.27 20.92 16.10
N ILE A 71 -5.89 19.78 16.67
CA ILE A 71 -6.57 19.21 17.83
C ILE A 71 -6.40 20.22 18.97
N SER A 72 -7.48 20.91 19.31
CA SER A 72 -7.55 21.89 20.41
C SER A 72 -7.61 21.20 21.76
#